data_AF-A0A1B9NE13-F1
#
_entry.id   AF-A0A1B9NE13-F1
#
_cell.length_a   1.000
_cell.length_b   1.000
_cell.length_c   1.000
_cell.angle_alpha   90.00
_cell.angle_beta   90.00
_cell.angle_gamma   90.00
#
_symmetry.space_group_name_H-M   'P 1'
#
loop_
_entity.id
_entity.type
_entity.pdbx_description
1 polymer ?
#
loop_
_entity_poly.entity_id
_entity_poly.type
_entity_poly.pdbx_seq_one_letter_code
_entity_poly.pdbx_strand_id
1 'polypeptide(L)'
;MAENKTAAAPAEWKPTEASKKQATTLRIVSWVLWIVAIALEAVAIFWLLRQRVPVGQEGIVRDDETGLLEAHEVTYEFPQWAFISLLVAFVVIGALSIIGSQLWKKANRLDPARKSDTVRFFVQNQLGAIVAVIAFVPLIILVLMNKDMSKSQKGIAGAIGGVIAVAAIALGIDLNPSSVEEYTADQSTVIQILGEDEVVWVEGGGVYHVCAEVPDVTNASTAASTGTTAEAVAAGKTRLTLEFDSELAACGLPVPENAAEIKEALRAIRDGATDTLLPAPEYAAGVTPPFTPAG
;
A
#
# COMPACT_ATOMS: atom_id res chain seq x y z
N MET A 1 -3.75 -50.38 20.39
CA MET A 1 -3.92 -48.97 20.78
C MET A 1 -3.10 -48.18 19.78
N ALA A 2 -3.73 -47.73 18.69
CA ALA A 2 -3.05 -46.99 17.64
C ALA A 2 -3.00 -45.52 18.04
N GLU A 3 -1.80 -44.94 18.04
CA GLU A 3 -1.57 -43.51 18.22
C GLU A 3 -2.38 -42.72 17.19
N ASN A 4 -3.20 -41.80 17.71
CA ASN A 4 -3.92 -40.82 16.93
C ASN A 4 -2.90 -39.82 16.36
N LYS A 5 -2.39 -40.07 15.16
CA LYS A 5 -1.66 -39.06 14.39
C LYS A 5 -2.68 -38.04 13.90
N THR A 6 -2.78 -36.95 14.66
CA THR A 6 -3.48 -35.73 14.29
C THR A 6 -3.11 -35.35 12.85
N ALA A 7 -4.11 -35.23 11.98
CA ALA A 7 -3.93 -34.63 10.66
C ALA A 7 -3.17 -33.31 10.84
N ALA A 8 -2.02 -33.17 10.17
CA ALA A 8 -1.21 -31.97 10.26
C ALA A 8 -2.08 -30.77 9.87
N ALA A 9 -2.16 -29.76 10.74
CA ALA A 9 -2.76 -28.49 10.38
C ALA A 9 -2.08 -27.98 9.08
N PRO A 10 -2.83 -27.37 8.15
CA PRO A 10 -2.25 -26.83 6.92
C PRO A 10 -1.04 -25.97 7.27
N ALA A 11 0.07 -26.18 6.55
CA ALA A 11 1.31 -25.45 6.79
C ALA A 11 1.02 -23.95 6.65
N GLU A 12 1.23 -23.20 7.73
CA GLU A 12 1.00 -21.76 7.73
C GLU A 12 1.94 -21.09 6.73
N TRP A 13 1.40 -20.22 5.87
CA TRP A 13 2.18 -19.53 4.86
C TRP A 13 3.25 -18.65 5.51
N LYS A 14 4.47 -18.73 4.97
CA LYS A 14 5.60 -17.92 5.40
C LYS A 14 6.27 -17.24 4.21
N PRO A 15 6.67 -15.98 4.36
CA PRO A 15 7.44 -15.31 3.33
C PRO A 15 8.80 -16.00 3.18
N THR A 16 9.31 -16.03 1.94
CA THR A 16 10.69 -16.47 1.70
C THR A 16 11.67 -15.55 2.42
N GLU A 17 12.85 -16.05 2.76
CA GLU A 17 13.91 -15.22 3.40
C GLU A 17 14.30 -14.02 2.52
N ALA A 18 14.29 -14.21 1.19
CA ALA A 18 14.51 -13.13 0.23
C ALA A 18 13.40 -12.07 0.29
N SER A 19 12.12 -12.48 0.28
CA SER A 19 10.97 -11.58 0.42
C SER A 19 11.02 -10.80 1.72
N LYS A 20 11.35 -11.46 2.83
CA LYS A 20 11.47 -10.83 4.15
C LYS A 20 12.59 -9.78 4.19
N LYS A 21 13.75 -10.09 3.61
CA LYS A 21 14.86 -9.14 3.49
C LYS A 21 14.49 -7.95 2.59
N GLN A 22 13.81 -8.20 1.48
CA GLN A 22 13.35 -7.17 0.57
C GLN A 22 12.30 -6.27 1.23
N ALA A 23 11.31 -6.85 1.92
CA ALA A 23 10.31 -6.12 2.69
C ALA A 23 10.96 -5.21 3.74
N THR A 24 11.95 -5.72 4.47
CA THR A 24 12.71 -4.94 5.45
C THR A 24 13.43 -3.75 4.80
N THR A 25 14.12 -3.98 3.68
CA THR A 25 14.79 -2.91 2.92
C THR A 25 13.79 -1.84 2.46
N LEU A 26 12.66 -2.25 1.89
CA LEU A 26 11.60 -1.34 1.43
C LEU A 26 11.02 -0.51 2.58
N ARG A 27 10.78 -1.11 3.75
CA ARG A 27 10.32 -0.39 4.95
C ARG A 27 11.34 0.65 5.42
N ILE A 28 12.63 0.31 5.42
CA ILE A 28 13.70 1.24 5.79
C ILE A 28 13.73 2.42 4.82
N VAL A 29 13.70 2.16 3.51
CA VAL A 29 13.68 3.23 2.50
C VAL A 29 12.44 4.11 2.66
N SER A 30 11.28 3.52 2.91
CA SER A 30 10.03 4.25 3.16
C SER A 30 10.17 5.18 4.36
N TRP A 31 10.70 4.68 5.48
CA TRP A 31 10.98 5.48 6.67
C TRP A 31 11.94 6.64 6.39
N VAL A 32 13.02 6.39 5.62
CA VAL A 32 13.97 7.44 5.24
C VAL A 32 13.26 8.53 4.44
N LEU A 33 12.46 8.17 3.43
CA LEU A 33 11.71 9.14 2.62
C LEU A 33 10.74 9.98 3.48
N TRP A 34 10.04 9.33 4.41
CA TRP A 34 9.12 10.01 5.31
C TRP A 34 9.82 10.92 6.31
N ILE A 35 10.95 10.50 6.88
CA ILE A 35 11.75 11.34 7.77
C ILE A 35 12.28 12.57 7.03
N VAL A 36 12.74 12.40 5.78
CA VAL A 36 13.16 13.53 4.94
C VAL A 36 11.98 14.46 4.65
N ALA A 37 10.79 13.93 4.37
CA ALA A 37 9.59 14.73 4.16
C ALA A 37 9.22 15.56 5.41
N ILE A 38 9.24 14.94 6.60
CA ILE A 38 8.98 15.62 7.88
C ILE A 38 10.07 16.64 8.20
N ALA A 39 11.33 16.37 7.86
CA ALA A 39 12.41 17.33 8.04
C ALA A 39 12.23 18.56 7.12
N LEU A 40 11.81 18.36 5.87
CA LEU A 40 11.47 19.45 4.95
C LEU A 40 10.26 20.25 5.45
N GLU A 41 9.25 19.57 6.00
CA GLU A 41 8.12 20.23 6.67
C GLU A 41 8.60 21.10 7.84
N ALA A 42 9.47 20.57 8.70
CA ALA A 42 10.03 21.33 9.82
C ALA A 42 10.82 22.56 9.34
N VAL A 43 11.61 22.43 8.27
CA VAL A 43 12.30 23.59 7.65
C VAL A 43 11.29 24.60 7.12
N ALA A 44 10.23 24.15 6.46
CA ALA A 44 9.17 25.04 5.98
C ALA A 44 8.53 25.80 7.16
N ILE A 45 8.16 25.10 8.23
CA ILE A 45 7.50 25.68 9.40
C ILE A 45 8.42 26.64 10.18
N PHE A 46 9.60 26.17 10.57
CA PHE A 46 10.45 26.88 11.53
C PHE A 46 11.36 27.92 10.88
N TRP A 47 11.61 27.83 9.57
CA TRP A 47 12.48 28.77 8.86
C TRP A 47 11.77 29.50 7.73
N LEU A 48 11.09 28.78 6.82
CA LEU A 48 10.52 29.40 5.61
C LEU A 48 9.32 30.30 5.93
N LEU A 49 8.38 29.83 6.76
CA LEU A 49 7.19 30.61 7.16
C LEU A 49 7.52 31.82 8.04
N ARG A 50 8.76 31.92 8.53
CA ARG A 50 9.23 33.08 9.33
C ARG A 50 9.90 34.16 8.49
N GLN A 51 10.06 33.95 7.18
CA GLN A 51 10.63 34.96 6.29
C GLN A 51 9.66 36.14 6.15
N ARG A 52 10.17 37.35 6.34
CA ARG A 52 9.40 38.59 6.19
C ARG A 52 10.31 39.70 5.70
N VAL A 53 9.79 40.56 4.83
CA VAL A 53 10.51 41.72 4.27
C VAL A 53 9.74 42.98 4.66
N PRO A 54 10.44 44.03 5.13
CA PRO A 54 9.78 45.31 5.41
C PRO A 54 9.28 45.95 4.11
N VAL A 55 8.05 46.44 4.12
CA VAL A 55 7.41 47.15 3.01
C VAL A 55 6.81 48.45 3.53
N GLY A 56 7.05 49.53 2.80
CA GLY A 56 6.70 50.90 3.18
C GLY A 56 7.92 51.72 3.62
N GLN A 57 7.70 53.02 3.79
CA GLN A 57 8.70 53.95 4.33
C GLN A 57 8.27 54.39 5.72
N GLU A 58 9.20 54.31 6.67
CA GLU A 58 9.03 54.87 8.01
C GLU A 58 9.07 56.40 7.91
N GLY A 59 7.97 57.08 8.25
CA GLY A 59 7.94 58.53 8.25
C GLY A 59 6.55 59.13 8.02
N ILE A 60 6.51 60.46 8.00
CA ILE A 60 5.32 61.21 7.67
C ILE A 60 5.31 61.41 6.16
N VAL A 61 4.42 60.70 5.46
CA VAL A 61 4.25 60.80 4.00
C VAL A 61 3.01 61.62 3.72
N ARG A 62 3.07 62.50 2.72
CA ARG A 62 1.92 63.30 2.30
C ARG A 62 1.05 62.45 1.38
N ASP A 63 -0.20 62.23 1.78
CA ASP A 63 -1.18 61.51 0.99
C ASP A 63 -1.56 62.34 -0.26
N ASP A 64 -1.52 61.71 -1.43
CA ASP A 64 -1.69 62.40 -2.71
C ASP A 64 -3.16 62.77 -3.02
N GLU A 65 -4.14 62.11 -2.40
CA GLU A 65 -5.57 62.40 -2.60
C GLU A 65 -6.08 63.50 -1.64
N THR A 66 -5.62 63.45 -0.39
CA THR A 66 -6.09 64.33 0.70
C THR A 66 -5.12 65.46 1.01
N GLY A 67 -3.85 65.33 0.61
CA GLY A 67 -2.79 66.29 0.92
C GLY A 67 -2.41 66.34 2.41
N LEU A 68 -2.91 65.40 3.22
CA LEU A 68 -2.63 65.29 4.64
C LEU A 68 -1.33 64.54 4.88
N LEU A 69 -0.68 64.86 5.99
CA LEU A 69 0.54 64.21 6.43
C LEU A 69 0.17 62.99 7.28
N GLU A 70 0.37 61.80 6.74
CA GLU A 70 0.04 60.53 7.40
C GLU A 70 1.30 59.81 7.85
N ALA A 71 1.32 59.39 9.11
CA ALA A 71 2.37 58.54 9.64
C ALA A 71 2.25 57.15 9.02
N HIS A 72 3.21 56.80 8.16
CA HIS A 72 3.33 55.46 7.61
C HIS A 72 4.23 54.61 8.50
N GLU A 73 3.68 53.51 9.02
CA GLU A 73 4.44 52.50 9.73
C GLU A 73 5.03 51.48 8.75
N VAL A 74 6.24 50.99 9.02
CA VAL A 74 6.81 49.88 8.26
C VAL A 74 6.00 48.61 8.55
N THR A 75 5.40 48.08 7.49
CA THR A 75 4.70 46.79 7.54
C THR A 75 5.63 45.67 7.08
N TYR A 76 5.23 44.41 7.30
CA TYR A 76 6.00 43.25 6.89
C TYR A 76 5.17 42.36 5.98
N GLU A 77 5.78 41.90 4.90
CA GLU A 77 5.16 40.98 3.96
C GLU A 77 5.97 39.71 3.77
N PHE A 78 5.28 38.62 3.45
CA PHE A 78 5.88 37.34 3.12
C PHE A 78 6.51 37.39 1.71
N PRO A 79 7.84 37.22 1.59
CA PRO A 79 8.52 37.47 0.33
C PRO A 79 8.17 36.43 -0.74
N GLN A 80 8.11 36.87 -2.00
CA GLN A 80 7.71 36.03 -3.14
C GLN A 80 8.61 34.81 -3.34
N TRP A 81 9.93 34.93 -3.12
CA TRP A 81 10.83 33.79 -3.22
C TRP A 81 10.48 32.70 -2.20
N ALA A 82 10.15 33.09 -0.97
CA ALA A 82 9.79 32.13 0.09
C ALA A 82 8.44 31.46 -0.21
N PHE A 83 7.52 32.20 -0.83
CA PHE A 83 6.26 31.66 -1.32
C PHE A 83 6.45 30.60 -2.42
N ILE A 84 7.29 30.88 -3.41
CA ILE A 84 7.60 29.89 -4.45
C ILE A 84 8.28 28.66 -3.84
N SER A 85 9.25 28.86 -2.93
CA SER A 85 9.90 27.76 -2.21
C SER A 85 8.91 26.92 -1.40
N LEU A 86 7.88 27.53 -0.82
CA LEU A 86 6.83 26.84 -0.07
C LEU A 86 6.00 25.93 -0.98
N LEU A 87 5.62 26.43 -2.17
CA LEU A 87 4.89 25.61 -3.15
C LEU A 87 5.73 24.44 -3.63
N VAL A 88 7.02 24.66 -3.90
CA VAL A 88 7.95 23.57 -4.26
C VAL A 88 8.08 22.58 -3.11
N ALA A 89 8.17 23.04 -1.86
CA ALA A 89 8.25 22.18 -0.68
C ALA A 89 7.02 21.27 -0.56
N PHE A 90 5.80 21.79 -0.77
CA PHE A 90 4.59 20.96 -0.79
C PHE A 90 4.65 19.84 -1.82
N VAL A 91 5.10 20.13 -3.04
CA VAL A 91 5.23 19.14 -4.12
C VAL A 91 6.27 18.07 -3.76
N VAL A 92 7.43 18.48 -3.24
CA VAL A 92 8.51 17.55 -2.86
C VAL A 92 8.09 16.67 -1.69
N ILE A 93 7.51 17.25 -0.64
CA ILE A 93 6.97 16.51 0.52
C ILE A 93 5.91 15.50 0.06
N GLY A 94 5.01 15.92 -0.84
CA GLY A 94 3.98 15.05 -1.40
C GLY A 94 4.55 13.87 -2.17
N ALA A 95 5.52 14.12 -3.06
CA ALA A 95 6.19 13.06 -3.80
C ALA A 95 6.89 12.07 -2.87
N LEU A 96 7.67 12.55 -1.90
CA LEU A 96 8.36 11.70 -0.92
C LEU A 96 7.37 10.87 -0.10
N SER A 97 6.30 11.50 0.39
CA SER A 97 5.25 10.83 1.18
C SER A 97 4.56 9.73 0.37
N ILE A 98 4.16 10.01 -0.87
CA ILE A 98 3.48 9.05 -1.75
C ILE A 98 4.43 7.90 -2.11
N ILE A 99 5.66 8.19 -2.54
CA ILE A 99 6.63 7.15 -2.90
C ILE A 99 6.91 6.25 -1.69
N GLY A 100 7.13 6.83 -0.50
CA GLY A 100 7.30 6.06 0.73
C GLY A 100 6.10 5.14 1.01
N SER A 101 4.87 5.63 0.84
CA SER A 101 3.66 4.82 1.02
C SER A 101 3.54 3.67 0.02
N GLN A 102 3.91 3.87 -1.25
CA GLN A 102 3.88 2.80 -2.24
C GLN A 102 4.93 1.72 -1.97
N LEU A 103 6.13 2.11 -1.53
CA LEU A 103 7.17 1.18 -1.12
C LEU A 103 6.76 0.39 0.14
N TRP A 104 6.09 1.06 1.09
CA TRP A 104 5.55 0.42 2.29
C TRP A 104 4.49 -0.62 1.95
N LYS A 105 3.54 -0.31 1.06
CA LYS A 105 2.54 -1.27 0.56
C LYS A 105 3.18 -2.47 -0.12
N LYS A 106 4.21 -2.24 -0.95
CA LYS A 106 4.97 -3.32 -1.58
C LYS A 106 5.65 -4.21 -0.52
N ALA A 107 6.20 -3.62 0.54
CA ALA A 107 6.76 -4.38 1.64
C ALA A 107 5.70 -5.22 2.38
N ASN A 108 4.49 -4.69 2.54
CA ASN A 108 3.38 -5.39 3.19
C ASN A 108 2.87 -6.59 2.37
N ARG A 109 2.95 -6.54 1.04
CA ARG A 109 2.66 -7.70 0.17
C ARG A 109 3.69 -8.82 0.36
N LEU A 110 4.95 -8.46 0.55
CA LEU A 110 6.05 -9.43 0.72
C LEU A 110 6.12 -10.03 2.12
N ASP A 111 5.69 -9.29 3.14
CA ASP A 111 5.69 -9.70 4.55
C ASP A 111 4.46 -9.11 5.28
N PRO A 112 3.25 -9.66 5.02
CA PRO A 112 2.01 -9.15 5.58
C PRO A 112 1.90 -9.40 7.09
N ALA A 113 1.13 -8.53 7.76
CA ALA A 113 0.67 -8.81 9.12
C ALA A 113 -0.44 -9.88 9.10
N ARG A 114 -0.61 -10.53 10.24
CA ARG A 114 -1.79 -11.38 10.51
C ARG A 114 -3.00 -10.50 10.73
N LYS A 115 -4.16 -10.86 10.18
CA LYS A 115 -5.44 -10.20 10.48
C LYS A 115 -5.85 -10.38 11.95
N SER A 116 -5.48 -11.51 12.54
CA SER A 116 -5.68 -11.78 13.97
C SER A 116 -4.94 -10.80 14.90
N ASP A 117 -3.83 -10.21 14.44
CA ASP A 117 -3.14 -9.11 15.15
C ASP A 117 -3.67 -7.76 14.65
N THR A 118 -4.86 -7.39 15.14
CA THR A 118 -5.63 -6.23 14.66
C THR A 118 -4.85 -4.92 14.72
N VAL A 119 -4.07 -4.70 15.78
CA VAL A 119 -3.29 -3.47 15.96
C VAL A 119 -2.16 -3.40 14.93
N ARG A 120 -1.35 -4.46 14.81
CA ARG A 120 -0.27 -4.49 13.84
C ARG A 120 -0.79 -4.43 12.42
N PHE A 121 -1.87 -5.15 12.13
CA PHE A 121 -2.54 -5.12 10.83
C PHE A 121 -3.04 -3.72 10.47
N PHE A 122 -3.71 -3.05 11.41
CA PHE A 122 -4.18 -1.68 11.21
C PHE A 122 -3.02 -0.71 10.95
N VAL A 123 -2.04 -0.67 11.85
CA VAL A 123 -0.91 0.26 11.74
C VAL A 123 -0.14 0.00 10.46
N GLN A 124 0.20 -1.26 10.17
CA GLN A 124 0.96 -1.60 8.97
C GLN A 124 0.24 -1.20 7.68
N ASN A 125 -1.08 -1.27 7.61
CA ASN A 125 -1.83 -0.96 6.40
C ASN A 125 -2.30 0.50 6.28
N GLN A 126 -2.31 1.25 7.38
CA GLN A 126 -2.71 2.67 7.40
C GLN A 126 -1.54 3.65 7.62
N LEU A 127 -0.33 3.15 7.88
CA LEU A 127 0.82 3.99 8.24
C LEU A 127 1.12 5.06 7.20
N GLY A 128 1.04 4.74 5.91
CA GLY A 128 1.29 5.71 4.84
C GLY A 128 0.33 6.90 4.88
N ALA A 129 -0.94 6.67 5.19
CA ALA A 129 -1.94 7.72 5.35
C ALA A 129 -1.70 8.53 6.63
N ILE A 130 -1.37 7.87 7.74
CA ILE A 130 -1.06 8.53 9.03
C ILE A 130 0.13 9.48 8.87
N VAL A 131 1.20 9.02 8.24
CA VAL A 131 2.39 9.85 8.00
C VAL A 131 2.08 11.01 7.05
N ALA A 132 1.25 10.81 6.03
CA ALA A 132 0.81 11.90 5.16
C ALA A 132 0.02 12.98 5.94
N VAL A 133 -0.86 12.59 6.87
CA VAL A 133 -1.55 13.55 7.74
C VAL A 133 -0.55 14.36 8.57
N ILE A 134 0.43 13.69 9.18
CA ILE A 134 1.47 14.33 10.00
C ILE A 134 2.28 15.33 9.15
N ALA A 135 2.64 14.97 7.92
CA ALA A 135 3.50 15.77 7.06
C ALA A 135 2.83 17.03 6.46
N PHE A 136 1.50 17.05 6.36
CA PHE A 136 0.77 18.12 5.67
C PHE A 136 -0.09 18.98 6.59
N VAL A 137 -0.79 18.39 7.55
CA VAL A 137 -1.78 19.12 8.35
C VAL A 137 -1.18 20.28 9.15
N PRO A 138 -0.06 20.11 9.89
CA PRO A 138 0.54 21.20 10.64
C PRO A 138 1.01 22.34 9.73
N LEU A 139 1.70 22.01 8.63
CA LEU A 139 2.16 23.01 7.67
C LEU A 139 1.00 23.79 7.02
N ILE A 140 -0.06 23.11 6.57
CA ILE A 140 -1.24 23.77 5.97
C ILE A 140 -1.90 24.72 6.97
N ILE A 141 -2.11 24.27 8.22
CA ILE A 141 -2.69 25.12 9.28
C ILE A 141 -1.84 26.38 9.47
N LEU A 142 -0.52 26.24 9.58
CA LEU A 142 0.38 27.37 9.80
C LEU A 142 0.45 28.32 8.60
N VAL A 143 0.31 27.83 7.37
CA VAL A 143 0.18 28.67 6.17
C VAL A 143 -1.08 29.53 6.26
N LEU A 144 -2.23 28.93 6.59
CA LEU A 144 -3.51 29.66 6.70
C LEU A 144 -3.48 30.68 7.85
N MET A 145 -2.75 30.39 8.92
CA MET A 145 -2.59 31.26 10.09
C MET A 145 -1.48 32.32 9.94
N ASN A 146 -0.66 32.29 8.88
CA ASN A 146 0.49 33.18 8.76
C ASN A 146 0.05 34.65 8.57
N LYS A 147 0.38 35.54 9.50
CA LYS A 147 -0.05 36.95 9.44
C LYS A 147 0.61 37.77 8.32
N ASP A 148 1.80 37.37 7.88
CA ASP A 148 2.60 38.14 6.92
C ASP A 148 2.26 37.75 5.45
N MET A 149 1.43 36.72 5.26
CA MET A 149 0.91 36.34 3.93
C MET A 149 -0.40 37.04 3.58
N SER A 150 -0.52 37.47 2.33
CA SER A 150 -1.77 37.99 1.78
C SER A 150 -2.87 36.92 1.68
N LYS A 151 -4.14 37.33 1.60
CA LYS A 151 -5.28 36.42 1.43
C LYS A 151 -5.13 35.52 0.18
N SER A 152 -4.58 36.06 -0.90
CA SER A 152 -4.33 35.32 -2.15
C SER A 152 -3.27 34.23 -1.96
N GLN A 153 -2.13 34.57 -1.33
CA GLN A 153 -1.06 33.60 -1.04
C GLN A 153 -1.57 32.44 -0.18
N LYS A 154 -2.32 32.74 0.89
CA LYS A 154 -2.93 31.70 1.74
C LYS A 154 -3.89 30.81 0.98
N GLY A 155 -4.74 31.41 0.14
CA GLY A 155 -5.69 30.67 -0.69
C GLY A 155 -4.99 29.71 -1.64
N ILE A 156 -3.96 30.18 -2.34
CA ILE A 156 -3.20 29.37 -3.31
C ILE A 156 -2.43 28.25 -2.60
N ALA A 157 -1.62 28.58 -1.58
CA ALA A 157 -0.82 27.58 -0.88
C ALA A 157 -1.67 26.58 -0.10
N GLY A 158 -2.76 27.05 0.53
CA GLY A 158 -3.74 26.19 1.21
C GLY A 158 -4.44 25.24 0.25
N ALA A 159 -4.84 25.71 -0.95
CA ALA A 159 -5.46 24.87 -1.97
C ALA A 159 -4.48 23.82 -2.52
N ILE A 160 -3.27 24.23 -2.92
CA ILE A 160 -2.25 23.31 -3.45
C ILE A 160 -1.86 22.28 -2.38
N GLY A 161 -1.53 22.74 -1.18
CA GLY A 161 -1.18 21.87 -0.05
C GLY A 161 -2.33 20.91 0.28
N GLY A 162 -3.58 21.39 0.31
CA GLY A 162 -4.76 20.58 0.58
C GLY A 162 -4.99 19.49 -0.46
N VAL A 163 -4.91 19.81 -1.76
CA VAL A 163 -5.06 18.81 -2.84
C VAL A 163 -3.98 17.74 -2.75
N ILE A 164 -2.72 18.14 -2.55
CA ILE A 164 -1.61 17.19 -2.40
C ILE A 164 -1.80 16.32 -1.15
N ALA A 165 -2.21 16.91 -0.02
CA ALA A 165 -2.46 16.18 1.21
C ALA A 165 -3.56 15.12 1.02
N VAL A 166 -4.68 15.48 0.40
CA VAL A 166 -5.77 14.55 0.10
C VAL A 166 -5.28 13.42 -0.80
N ALA A 167 -4.51 13.72 -1.85
CA ALA A 167 -3.93 12.71 -2.71
C ALA A 167 -2.95 11.79 -1.97
N ALA A 168 -2.07 12.34 -1.13
CA ALA A 168 -1.10 11.57 -0.36
C ALA A 168 -1.77 10.66 0.68
N ILE A 169 -2.83 11.13 1.33
CA ILE A 169 -3.63 10.32 2.27
C ILE A 169 -4.34 9.21 1.51
N ALA A 170 -5.08 9.52 0.43
CA ALA A 170 -5.83 8.53 -0.34
C ALA A 170 -4.90 7.44 -0.92
N LEU A 171 -3.75 7.84 -1.47
CA LEU A 171 -2.73 6.90 -1.97
C LEU A 171 -1.98 6.20 -0.84
N GLY A 172 -2.00 6.72 0.39
CA GLY A 172 -1.39 6.13 1.56
C GLY A 172 -2.19 4.97 2.17
N ILE A 173 -3.51 4.95 1.98
CA ILE A 173 -4.41 3.91 2.50
C ILE A 173 -4.25 2.62 1.67
N ASP A 174 -3.99 1.49 2.31
CA ASP A 174 -4.14 0.18 1.66
C ASP A 174 -5.56 -0.36 1.87
N LEU A 175 -6.37 -0.27 0.81
CA LEU A 175 -7.78 -0.72 0.81
C LEU A 175 -7.93 -2.22 0.60
N ASN A 176 -6.89 -2.89 0.10
CA ASN A 176 -6.91 -4.33 -0.11
C ASN A 176 -5.66 -4.98 0.51
N PRO A 177 -5.49 -4.90 1.84
CA PRO A 177 -4.29 -5.39 2.51
C PRO A 177 -4.21 -6.91 2.50
N SER A 178 -3.08 -7.45 2.02
CA SER A 178 -2.79 -8.89 2.11
C SER A 178 -2.56 -9.31 3.55
N SER A 179 -2.90 -10.55 3.86
CA SER A 179 -2.75 -11.14 5.19
C SER A 179 -2.14 -12.53 5.12
N VAL A 180 -1.53 -12.98 6.23
CA VAL A 180 -1.02 -14.35 6.34
C VAL A 180 -2.15 -15.36 6.16
N GLU A 181 -3.34 -15.07 6.67
CA GLU A 181 -4.52 -15.91 6.55
C GLU A 181 -4.97 -16.07 5.09
N GLU A 182 -4.93 -14.99 4.28
CA GLU A 182 -5.23 -15.03 2.85
C GLU A 182 -4.22 -15.89 2.07
N TYR A 183 -2.92 -15.69 2.31
CA TYR A 183 -1.90 -16.50 1.65
C TYR A 183 -1.89 -17.95 2.11
N THR A 184 -2.24 -18.21 3.37
CA THR A 184 -2.40 -19.58 3.88
C THR A 184 -3.60 -20.26 3.24
N ALA A 185 -4.71 -19.55 3.00
CA ALA A 185 -5.88 -20.09 2.32
C ALA A 185 -5.58 -20.45 0.85
N ASP A 186 -4.87 -19.56 0.14
CA ASP A 186 -4.43 -19.83 -1.22
C ASP A 186 -3.47 -21.04 -1.27
N GLN A 187 -2.43 -21.06 -0.43
CA GLN A 187 -1.48 -22.17 -0.33
C GLN A 187 -2.16 -23.49 0.02
N SER A 188 -3.11 -23.46 0.98
CA SER A 188 -3.87 -24.65 1.37
C SER A 188 -4.71 -25.17 0.20
N THR A 189 -5.33 -24.29 -0.57
CA THR A 189 -6.10 -24.68 -1.76
C THR A 189 -5.21 -25.34 -2.80
N VAL A 190 -4.04 -24.75 -3.09
CA VAL A 190 -3.05 -25.31 -4.03
C VAL A 190 -2.62 -26.71 -3.59
N ILE A 191 -2.19 -26.86 -2.33
CA ILE A 191 -1.76 -28.16 -1.80
C ILE A 191 -2.90 -29.18 -1.84
N GLN A 192 -4.12 -28.79 -1.50
CA GLN A 192 -5.27 -29.69 -1.51
C GLN A 192 -5.67 -30.08 -2.93
N ILE A 193 -5.47 -29.23 -3.93
CA ILE A 193 -5.90 -29.50 -5.31
C ILE A 193 -4.81 -30.13 -6.17
N LEU A 194 -3.53 -29.87 -5.90
CA LEU A 194 -2.39 -30.36 -6.69
C LEU A 194 -1.56 -31.41 -5.95
N GLY A 195 -1.73 -31.56 -4.63
CA GLY A 195 -0.95 -32.46 -3.79
C GLY A 195 0.37 -31.86 -3.28
N GLU A 196 0.82 -30.75 -3.87
CA GLU A 196 2.02 -30.01 -3.47
C GLU A 196 1.82 -28.50 -3.66
N ASP A 197 2.67 -27.69 -3.01
CA ASP A 197 2.68 -26.24 -3.14
C ASP A 197 3.47 -25.84 -4.40
N GLU A 198 2.90 -26.12 -5.57
CA GLU A 198 3.48 -25.77 -6.87
C GLU A 198 2.46 -25.00 -7.71
N VAL A 199 2.83 -23.80 -8.14
CA VAL A 199 2.01 -22.90 -8.96
C VAL A 199 2.83 -22.33 -10.10
N VAL A 200 2.13 -21.84 -11.12
CA VAL A 200 2.74 -21.25 -12.31
C VAL A 200 2.36 -19.78 -12.42
N TRP A 201 3.28 -18.92 -12.81
CA TRP A 201 2.99 -17.52 -13.04
C TRP A 201 3.85 -16.92 -14.16
N VAL A 202 3.39 -15.79 -14.69
CA VAL A 202 4.10 -15.01 -15.72
C VAL A 202 4.40 -13.62 -15.19
N GLU A 203 5.52 -13.00 -15.54
CA GLU A 203 5.96 -11.71 -14.96
C GLU A 203 4.90 -10.61 -15.09
N GLY A 204 4.21 -10.53 -16.24
CA GLY A 204 3.18 -9.53 -16.50
C GLY A 204 1.84 -9.71 -15.74
N GLY A 205 1.60 -10.88 -15.13
CA GLY A 205 0.34 -11.21 -14.45
C GLY A 205 0.30 -10.79 -12.97
N GLY A 206 -0.90 -10.62 -12.41
CA GLY A 206 -1.11 -10.31 -10.98
C GLY A 206 -1.45 -11.53 -10.12
N VAL A 207 -1.65 -12.69 -10.75
CA VAL A 207 -2.11 -13.93 -10.12
C VAL A 207 -1.15 -15.08 -10.45
N TYR A 208 -1.23 -16.15 -9.69
CA TYR A 208 -0.64 -17.44 -10.02
C TYR A 208 -1.72 -18.47 -10.32
N HIS A 209 -1.35 -19.44 -11.15
CA HIS A 209 -2.20 -20.41 -11.82
C HIS A 209 -1.87 -21.82 -11.32
N VAL A 210 -2.86 -22.70 -11.36
CA VAL A 210 -2.67 -24.12 -11.00
C VAL A 210 -2.18 -24.95 -12.19
N CYS A 211 -2.13 -24.36 -13.38
CA CYS A 211 -1.61 -25.03 -14.56
C CYS A 211 -0.86 -24.08 -15.51
N ALA A 212 0.17 -24.61 -16.20
CA ALA A 212 0.97 -23.91 -17.19
C ALA A 212 0.32 -23.82 -18.59
N GLU A 213 -0.62 -24.70 -18.91
CA GLU A 213 -1.15 -24.88 -20.28
C GLU A 213 -2.36 -24.00 -20.58
N VAL A 214 -2.70 -23.09 -19.67
CA VAL A 214 -3.84 -22.20 -19.79
C VAL A 214 -3.51 -21.00 -20.69
N PRO A 215 -4.50 -20.42 -21.42
CA PRO A 215 -4.27 -19.28 -22.30
C PRO A 215 -3.57 -18.09 -21.63
N ASP A 216 -3.86 -17.84 -20.35
CA ASP A 216 -3.27 -16.74 -19.57
C ASP A 216 -1.76 -16.90 -19.33
N VAL A 217 -1.27 -18.14 -19.35
CA VAL A 217 0.16 -18.46 -19.20
C VAL A 217 0.81 -18.66 -20.56
N THR A 218 0.17 -19.39 -21.48
CA THR A 218 0.73 -19.76 -22.79
C THR A 218 0.81 -18.60 -23.77
N ASN A 219 -0.15 -17.66 -23.72
CA ASN A 219 -0.14 -16.47 -24.58
C ASN A 219 0.60 -15.28 -23.95
N ALA A 220 1.21 -15.46 -22.79
CA ALA A 220 1.96 -14.40 -22.13
C ALA A 220 3.21 -14.02 -22.92
N SER A 221 3.55 -12.74 -22.90
CA SER A 221 4.76 -12.22 -23.55
C SER A 221 6.06 -12.54 -22.80
N THR A 222 5.94 -13.08 -21.58
CA THR A 222 7.06 -13.43 -20.69
C THR A 222 7.03 -14.92 -20.40
N ALA A 223 8.21 -15.53 -20.21
CA ALA A 223 8.30 -16.95 -19.87
C ALA A 223 7.56 -17.24 -18.55
N ALA A 224 6.87 -18.38 -18.53
CA ALA A 224 6.26 -18.90 -17.31
C ALA A 224 7.35 -19.35 -16.32
N SER A 225 7.12 -19.08 -15.05
CA SER A 225 7.90 -19.57 -13.92
C SER A 225 7.04 -20.51 -13.09
N THR A 226 7.66 -21.54 -12.54
CA THR A 226 7.03 -22.52 -11.65
C THR A 226 7.74 -22.49 -10.30
N GLY A 227 6.98 -22.66 -9.23
CA GLY A 227 7.51 -22.72 -7.87
C GLY A 227 6.40 -22.63 -6.83
N THR A 228 6.76 -22.35 -5.59
CA THR A 228 5.80 -22.26 -4.47
C THR A 228 4.92 -21.02 -4.54
N THR A 229 3.78 -21.05 -3.85
CA THR A 229 2.94 -19.84 -3.65
C THR A 229 3.73 -18.69 -3.02
N ALA A 230 4.66 -18.97 -2.10
CA ALA A 230 5.54 -17.96 -1.51
C ALA A 230 6.51 -17.33 -2.53
N GLU A 231 7.01 -18.10 -3.49
CA GLU A 231 7.86 -17.61 -4.59
C GLU A 231 7.06 -16.83 -5.61
N ALA A 232 5.82 -17.24 -5.92
CA ALA A 232 4.92 -16.46 -6.74
C ALA A 232 4.64 -15.07 -6.11
N VAL A 233 4.39 -15.03 -4.79
CA VAL A 233 4.23 -13.77 -4.06
C VAL A 233 5.51 -12.94 -4.09
N ALA A 234 6.68 -13.57 -3.95
CA ALA A 234 7.98 -12.90 -4.11
C ALA A 234 8.16 -12.29 -5.51
N ALA A 235 7.64 -12.94 -6.54
CA ALA A 235 7.61 -12.46 -7.92
C ALA A 235 6.52 -11.40 -8.19
N GLY A 236 5.85 -10.90 -7.14
CA GLY A 236 4.86 -9.84 -7.21
C GLY A 236 3.45 -10.31 -7.54
N LYS A 237 3.16 -11.62 -7.47
CA LYS A 237 1.80 -12.14 -7.57
C LYS A 237 1.05 -11.94 -6.28
N THR A 238 -0.25 -11.70 -6.37
CA THR A 238 -1.04 -11.26 -5.22
C THR A 238 -1.97 -12.33 -4.68
N ARG A 239 -2.33 -13.34 -5.49
CA ARG A 239 -3.31 -14.36 -5.13
C ARG A 239 -3.38 -15.49 -6.15
N LEU A 240 -4.01 -16.59 -5.74
CA LEU A 240 -4.45 -17.67 -6.63
C LEU A 240 -5.57 -17.20 -7.56
N THR A 241 -5.55 -17.62 -8.82
CA THR A 241 -6.67 -17.48 -9.75
C THR A 241 -7.97 -18.04 -9.18
N LEU A 242 -9.09 -17.34 -9.40
CA LEU A 242 -10.42 -17.88 -9.07
C LEU A 242 -10.97 -18.77 -10.17
N GLU A 243 -10.24 -18.98 -11.26
CA GLU A 243 -10.67 -19.84 -12.37
C GLU A 243 -10.02 -21.22 -12.31
N PHE A 244 -9.50 -21.61 -11.14
CA PHE A 244 -8.70 -22.83 -10.97
C PHE A 244 -9.44 -24.09 -11.43
N ASP A 245 -10.76 -24.16 -11.32
CA ASP A 245 -11.57 -25.29 -11.81
C ASP A 245 -11.50 -25.45 -13.33
N SER A 246 -11.53 -24.33 -14.06
CA SER A 246 -11.35 -24.33 -15.52
C SER A 246 -9.92 -24.69 -15.92
N GLU A 247 -8.93 -24.25 -15.13
CA GLU A 247 -7.51 -24.54 -15.37
C GLU A 247 -7.19 -26.02 -15.13
N LEU A 248 -7.73 -26.61 -14.06
CA LEU A 248 -7.63 -28.04 -13.79
C LEU A 248 -8.22 -28.86 -14.94
N ALA A 249 -9.41 -28.49 -15.40
CA ALA A 249 -10.08 -29.16 -16.51
C ALA A 249 -9.25 -29.07 -17.81
N ALA A 250 -8.68 -27.90 -18.10
CA ALA A 250 -7.85 -27.68 -19.28
C ALA A 250 -6.62 -28.59 -19.31
N CYS A 251 -6.08 -28.92 -18.13
CA CYS A 251 -4.86 -29.71 -17.97
C CYS A 251 -5.13 -31.18 -17.60
N GLY A 252 -6.39 -31.62 -17.71
CA GLY A 252 -6.80 -32.99 -17.44
C GLY A 252 -6.67 -33.40 -15.96
N LEU A 253 -6.61 -32.43 -15.05
CA LEU A 253 -6.54 -32.68 -13.61
C LEU A 253 -7.94 -32.87 -13.01
N PRO A 254 -8.08 -33.66 -11.94
CA PRO A 254 -9.34 -33.82 -11.22
C PRO A 254 -9.91 -32.47 -10.74
N VAL A 255 -11.14 -32.17 -11.15
CA VAL A 255 -11.88 -30.99 -10.70
C VAL A 255 -12.75 -31.36 -9.49
N PRO A 256 -12.67 -30.64 -8.36
CA PRO A 256 -13.56 -30.86 -7.22
C PRO A 256 -15.02 -30.53 -7.56
N GLU A 257 -15.97 -31.35 -7.10
CA GLU A 257 -17.42 -31.11 -7.29
C GLU A 257 -17.87 -29.84 -6.54
N ASN A 258 -17.25 -29.54 -5.40
CA ASN A 258 -17.51 -28.35 -4.59
C ASN A 258 -16.60 -27.16 -4.95
N ALA A 259 -16.02 -27.10 -6.16
CA ALA A 259 -15.13 -26.02 -6.57
C ALA A 259 -15.78 -24.62 -6.46
N ALA A 260 -17.09 -24.50 -6.69
CA ALA A 260 -17.81 -23.24 -6.50
C ALA A 260 -17.77 -22.74 -5.04
N GLU A 261 -17.92 -23.65 -4.07
CA GLU A 261 -17.88 -23.33 -2.65
C GLU A 261 -16.48 -22.92 -2.20
N ILE A 262 -15.44 -23.60 -2.70
CA ILE A 262 -14.03 -23.24 -2.47
C ILE A 262 -13.76 -21.82 -3.00
N LYS A 263 -14.23 -21.50 -4.21
CA LYS A 263 -14.08 -20.15 -4.81
C LYS A 263 -14.74 -19.07 -3.97
N GLU A 264 -15.95 -19.34 -3.48
CA GLU A 264 -16.68 -18.40 -2.64
C GLU A 264 -15.99 -18.20 -1.28
N ALA A 265 -15.51 -19.28 -0.66
CA ALA A 265 -14.74 -19.20 0.57
C ALA A 265 -13.44 -18.39 0.39
N LEU A 266 -12.68 -18.64 -0.69
CA LEU A 266 -11.48 -17.88 -1.02
C LEU A 266 -11.80 -16.39 -1.21
N ARG A 267 -12.88 -16.08 -1.95
CA ARG A 267 -13.31 -14.69 -2.14
C ARG A 267 -13.65 -14.03 -0.80
N ALA A 268 -14.41 -14.69 0.06
CA ALA A 268 -14.78 -14.15 1.37
C ALA A 268 -13.55 -13.91 2.28
N ILE A 269 -12.59 -14.84 2.30
CA ILE A 269 -11.34 -14.69 3.07
C ILE A 269 -10.53 -13.48 2.59
N ARG A 270 -10.42 -13.32 1.27
CA ARG A 270 -9.77 -12.16 0.63
C ARG A 270 -10.47 -10.85 0.99
N ASP A 271 -11.80 -10.85 0.95
CA ASP A 271 -12.65 -9.70 1.28
C ASP A 271 -12.69 -9.38 2.79
N GLY A 272 -12.03 -10.18 3.64
CA GLY A 272 -11.85 -9.85 5.06
C GLY A 272 -12.60 -10.74 6.03
N ALA A 273 -13.29 -11.78 5.58
CA ALA A 273 -14.01 -12.69 6.47
C ALA A 273 -13.03 -13.44 7.37
N THR A 274 -13.24 -13.35 8.69
CA THR A 274 -12.41 -14.02 9.72
C THR A 274 -12.96 -15.37 10.13
N ASP A 275 -14.24 -15.63 9.85
CA ASP A 275 -14.97 -16.81 10.33
C ASP A 275 -15.26 -17.80 9.19
N THR A 276 -14.83 -17.49 7.97
CA THR A 276 -14.96 -18.38 6.81
C THR A 276 -13.88 -19.45 6.85
N LEU A 277 -14.32 -20.71 6.91
CA LEU A 277 -13.45 -21.86 6.78
C LEU A 277 -13.32 -22.24 5.30
N LEU A 278 -12.12 -22.62 4.89
CA LEU A 278 -11.87 -23.16 3.55
C LEU A 278 -12.41 -24.60 3.51
N PRO A 279 -13.39 -24.92 2.66
CA PRO A 279 -13.90 -26.29 2.53
C PRO A 279 -12.85 -27.17 1.85
N ALA A 280 -12.77 -28.44 2.26
CA ALA A 280 -11.89 -29.40 1.63
C ALA A 280 -12.44 -29.82 0.25
N PRO A 281 -11.60 -30.05 -0.78
CA PRO A 281 -12.02 -30.57 -2.07
C PRO A 281 -12.76 -31.90 -1.97
N GLU A 282 -13.96 -31.95 -2.56
CA GLU A 282 -14.77 -33.16 -2.71
C GLU A 282 -14.71 -33.64 -4.15
N TYR A 283 -14.47 -34.94 -4.36
CA TYR A 283 -14.33 -35.53 -5.68
C TYR A 283 -15.35 -36.64 -5.89
N ALA A 284 -15.79 -36.81 -7.14
CA ALA A 284 -16.70 -37.87 -7.53
C ALA A 284 -16.14 -39.27 -7.17
N ALA A 285 -17.05 -40.22 -6.92
CA ALA A 285 -16.67 -41.59 -6.63
C ALA A 285 -15.80 -42.20 -7.75
N GLY A 286 -14.61 -42.71 -7.40
CA GLY A 286 -13.66 -43.30 -8.34
C GLY A 286 -12.66 -42.32 -8.96
N VAL A 287 -12.76 -41.02 -8.65
CA VAL A 287 -11.71 -40.05 -8.96
C VAL A 287 -10.65 -40.13 -7.88
N THR A 288 -9.40 -40.35 -8.29
CA THR A 288 -8.26 -40.33 -7.34
C THR A 288 -7.79 -38.89 -7.22
N PRO A 289 -7.90 -38.25 -6.04
CA PRO A 289 -7.33 -36.94 -5.85
C PRO A 289 -5.80 -36.99 -6.03
N PRO A 290 -5.16 -35.88 -6.45
CA PRO A 290 -3.71 -35.84 -6.64
C PRO A 290 -2.92 -36.03 -5.33
N PHE A 291 -3.59 -35.93 -4.18
CA PHE A 291 -3.06 -36.39 -2.91
C PHE A 291 -3.44 -37.87 -2.67
N THR A 292 -2.44 -38.74 -2.64
CA THR A 292 -2.59 -40.01 -1.90
C THR A 292 -2.35 -39.65 -0.44
N PRO A 293 -3.32 -39.78 0.50
CA PRO A 293 -2.99 -39.61 1.91
C PRO A 293 -1.90 -40.64 2.24
N ALA A 294 -0.70 -40.15 2.56
CA ALA A 294 0.33 -41.02 3.12
C ALA A 294 -0.27 -41.64 4.39
N GLY A 295 -0.47 -42.96 4.34
CA GLY A 295 -0.97 -43.74 5.48
C GLY A 295 -0.07 -43.67 6.71
#